data_AF-A0AAU4HR32-F1
#
_entry.id   AF-A0AAU4HR32-F1
#
_cell.length_a   1.000
_cell.length_b   1.000
_cell.length_c   1.000
_cell.angle_alpha   90.00
_cell.angle_beta   90.00
_cell.angle_gamma   90.00
#
_symmetry.space_group_name_H-M   'P 1'
#
loop_
_entity.id
_entity.type
_entity.pdbx_description
1 polymer ?
#
loop_
_entity_poly.entity_id
_entity_poly.type
_entity_poly.pdbx_seq_one_letter_code
_entity_poly.pdbx_strand_id
1 'polypeptide(L)'
;MAGLFPRPRAEIAPGAVHVPEWLSEERQRELVAACREWARGPVPLRHTALPGGGVMSVRTVCLGWHWQPYRYTRTADDVNGAPVAPFPEWLGELGRAALAAAYGQESPVRAYAPDTALINFYDDAARMGMHQDKEERSGAPVVSLSIGDSCVFRFGNTEGRGRPYTDVELASGDLFVFGGPSRFAFHGVPRIHPGTAGPATGMSGGRLNLTLRETGLGV
;
A
#
# COMPACT_ATOMS: atom_id res chain seq x y z
N MET A 1 -9.67 -17.08 11.38
CA MET A 1 -10.46 -18.18 10.76
C MET A 1 -10.92 -17.69 9.40
N ALA A 2 -10.35 -18.21 8.30
CA ALA A 2 -10.91 -17.98 6.98
C ALA A 2 -12.34 -18.55 6.98
N GLY A 3 -13.33 -17.75 6.57
CA GLY A 3 -14.71 -18.19 6.50
C GLY A 3 -14.85 -19.41 5.60
N LEU A 4 -15.90 -20.21 5.82
CA LEU A 4 -16.20 -21.43 5.06
C LEU A 4 -16.44 -21.18 3.55
N PHE A 5 -16.49 -19.91 3.13
CA PHE A 5 -16.75 -19.46 1.76
C PHE A 5 -15.74 -18.41 1.32
N PRO A 6 -15.25 -18.47 0.06
CA PRO A 6 -14.35 -17.46 -0.48
C PRO A 6 -15.00 -16.08 -0.50
N ARG A 7 -14.25 -15.05 -0.15
CA ARG A 7 -14.73 -13.66 -0.19
C ARG A 7 -14.75 -13.18 -1.65
N PRO A 8 -15.88 -12.67 -2.18
CA PRO A 8 -15.95 -12.26 -3.56
C PRO A 8 -15.22 -10.93 -3.80
N ARG A 9 -14.75 -10.71 -5.04
CA ARG A 9 -14.35 -9.38 -5.53
C ARG A 9 -15.51 -8.41 -5.34
N ALA A 10 -15.24 -7.22 -4.79
CA ALA A 10 -16.24 -6.19 -4.55
C ALA A 10 -15.77 -4.82 -5.04
N GLU A 11 -16.64 -4.10 -5.73
CA GLU A 11 -16.47 -2.66 -5.97
C GLU A 11 -17.04 -1.90 -4.77
N ILE A 12 -16.16 -1.25 -4.02
CA ILE A 12 -16.48 -0.57 -2.76
C ILE A 12 -17.01 0.84 -3.01
N ALA A 13 -16.49 1.48 -4.06
CA ALA A 13 -16.94 2.76 -4.61
C ALA A 13 -16.52 2.82 -6.09
N PRO A 14 -17.06 3.74 -6.92
CA PRO A 14 -16.66 3.85 -8.32
C PRO A 14 -15.13 3.94 -8.50
N GLY A 15 -14.55 2.91 -9.12
CA GLY A 15 -13.10 2.81 -9.33
C GLY A 15 -12.29 2.35 -8.12
N ALA A 16 -12.91 1.92 -7.02
CA ALA A 16 -12.28 1.34 -5.84
C ALA A 16 -12.71 -0.12 -5.67
N VAL A 17 -11.79 -1.06 -5.84
CA VAL A 17 -12.08 -2.50 -5.92
C VAL A 17 -11.22 -3.27 -4.92
N HIS A 18 -11.87 -4.13 -4.13
CA HIS A 18 -11.27 -5.12 -3.26
C HIS A 18 -11.29 -6.48 -3.95
N VAL A 19 -10.13 -7.12 -4.04
CA VAL A 19 -9.96 -8.49 -4.55
C VAL A 19 -9.35 -9.33 -3.43
N PRO A 20 -10.19 -10.08 -2.69
CA PRO A 20 -9.72 -10.93 -1.61
C PRO A 20 -8.78 -12.05 -2.08
N GLU A 21 -7.82 -12.43 -1.23
CA GLU A 21 -6.97 -13.62 -1.41
C GLU A 21 -6.27 -13.69 -2.79
N TRP A 22 -5.97 -12.52 -3.37
CA TRP A 22 -5.39 -12.40 -4.71
C TRP A 22 -3.94 -12.88 -4.77
N LEU A 23 -3.15 -12.58 -3.73
CA LEU A 23 -1.78 -13.08 -3.63
C LEU A 23 -1.79 -14.52 -3.10
N SER A 24 -1.19 -15.43 -3.87
CA SER A 24 -0.88 -16.78 -3.36
C SER A 24 0.04 -16.69 -2.15
N GLU A 25 0.00 -17.70 -1.27
CA GLU A 25 0.89 -17.74 -0.10
C GLU A 25 2.37 -17.70 -0.48
N GLU A 26 2.74 -18.33 -1.60
CA GLU A 26 4.10 -18.28 -2.15
C GLU A 26 4.51 -16.86 -2.50
N ARG A 27 3.66 -16.12 -3.22
CA ARG A 27 3.91 -14.72 -3.57
C ARG A 27 3.99 -13.85 -2.32
N GLN A 28 3.16 -14.12 -1.31
CA GLN A 28 3.24 -13.44 -0.02
C GLN A 28 4.60 -13.67 0.66
N ARG A 29 5.11 -14.92 0.69
CA ARG A 29 6.44 -15.24 1.24
C ARG A 29 7.56 -14.51 0.52
N GLU A 30 7.53 -14.50 -0.81
CA GLU A 30 8.52 -13.79 -1.62
C GLU A 30 8.53 -12.29 -1.34
N LEU A 31 7.34 -11.68 -1.26
CA LEU A 31 7.19 -10.26 -0.91
C LEU A 31 7.69 -9.96 0.51
N VAL A 32 7.40 -10.83 1.49
CA VAL A 32 7.90 -10.68 2.86
C VAL A 32 9.43 -10.75 2.91
N ALA A 33 10.04 -11.68 2.17
CA ALA A 33 11.50 -11.78 2.07
C ALA A 33 12.09 -10.52 1.42
N ALA A 34 11.53 -10.05 0.31
CA ALA A 34 11.97 -8.83 -0.37
C ALA A 34 11.84 -7.59 0.55
N CYS A 35 10.73 -7.45 1.27
CA CYS A 35 10.52 -6.37 2.24
C CYS A 35 11.56 -6.37 3.37
N ARG A 36 11.98 -7.54 3.84
CA ARG A 36 13.06 -7.64 4.85
C ARG A 36 14.40 -7.16 4.30
N GLU A 37 14.72 -7.50 3.06
CA GLU A 37 15.94 -7.01 2.43
C GLU A 37 15.88 -5.49 2.17
N TRP A 38 14.76 -4.97 1.66
CA TRP A 38 14.58 -3.52 1.47
C TRP A 38 14.62 -2.73 2.78
N ALA A 39 14.12 -3.30 3.88
CA ALA A 39 14.20 -2.68 5.20
C ALA A 39 15.63 -2.50 5.71
N ARG A 40 16.60 -3.26 5.17
CA ARG A 40 18.04 -3.09 5.41
C ARG A 40 18.69 -2.10 4.43
N GLY A 41 17.95 -1.65 3.41
CA GLY A 41 18.44 -0.88 2.27
C GLY A 41 19.02 0.49 2.65
N PRO A 42 19.59 1.22 1.66
CA PRO A 42 20.34 2.46 1.89
C PRO A 42 19.55 3.48 2.73
N VAL A 43 18.23 3.46 2.63
CA VAL A 43 17.31 4.13 3.54
C VAL A 43 16.57 3.05 4.34
N PRO A 44 16.79 2.94 5.66
CA PRO A 44 16.20 1.87 6.46
C PRO A 44 14.70 2.10 6.73
N LEU A 45 14.03 1.05 7.19
CA LEU A 45 12.69 1.13 7.74
C LEU A 45 12.65 2.16 8.89
N ARG A 46 11.76 3.16 8.79
CA ARG A 46 11.74 4.28 9.73
C ARG A 46 10.33 4.74 10.08
N HIS A 47 10.18 5.42 11.21
CA HIS A 47 9.01 6.25 11.47
C HIS A 47 9.17 7.62 10.78
N THR A 48 8.09 8.15 10.23
CA THR A 48 8.11 9.48 9.61
C THR A 48 7.74 10.56 10.62
N ALA A 49 8.61 11.55 10.78
CA ALA A 49 8.31 12.78 11.51
C ALA A 49 7.46 13.71 10.64
N LEU A 50 6.33 14.17 11.17
CA LEU A 50 5.45 15.11 10.51
C LEU A 50 5.83 16.56 10.88
N PRO A 51 5.60 17.54 10.00
CA PRO A 51 5.91 18.95 10.25
C PRO A 51 5.29 19.54 11.52
N GLY A 52 4.14 19.00 11.96
CA GLY A 52 3.47 19.39 13.20
C GLY A 52 4.05 18.74 14.47
N GLY A 53 5.21 18.08 14.39
CA GLY A 53 5.89 17.43 15.52
C GLY A 53 5.40 16.03 15.88
N GLY A 54 4.31 15.55 15.28
CA GLY A 54 3.83 14.18 15.44
C GLY A 54 4.71 13.17 14.70
N VAL A 55 4.86 11.97 15.25
CA VAL A 55 5.56 10.85 14.59
C VAL A 55 4.54 9.79 14.21
N MET A 56 4.56 9.33 12.96
CA MET A 56 3.69 8.25 12.51
C MET A 56 4.06 6.96 13.23
N SER A 57 3.08 6.24 13.79
CA SER A 57 3.31 4.91 14.38
C SER A 57 3.66 3.84 13.34
N VAL A 58 3.32 4.09 12.08
CA VAL A 58 3.67 3.22 10.95
C VAL A 58 5.14 3.43 10.62
N ARG A 59 5.82 2.33 10.27
CA ARG A 59 7.18 2.40 9.74
C ARG A 59 7.17 2.20 8.24
N THR A 60 7.94 2.98 7.50
CA THR A 60 7.90 2.99 6.03
C THR A 60 9.29 2.80 5.42
N VAL A 61 9.36 1.97 4.38
CA VAL A 61 10.45 1.91 3.39
C VAL A 61 9.91 2.41 2.06
N CYS A 62 10.74 3.10 1.29
CA CYS A 62 10.37 3.62 -0.03
C CYS A 62 11.30 3.04 -1.09
N LEU A 63 10.75 2.72 -2.26
CA LEU A 63 11.49 2.29 -3.46
C LEU A 63 11.20 3.24 -4.62
N GLY A 64 12.20 3.44 -5.48
CA GLY A 64 12.18 4.29 -6.68
C GLY A 64 12.22 5.79 -6.38
N TRP A 65 11.31 6.23 -5.52
CA TRP A 65 11.20 7.56 -4.98
C TRP A 65 11.03 7.51 -3.48
N HIS A 66 11.74 8.39 -2.77
CA HIS A 66 11.59 8.57 -1.36
C HIS A 66 10.42 9.51 -1.08
N TRP A 67 9.40 9.03 -0.37
CA TRP A 67 8.36 9.90 0.13
C TRP A 67 8.78 10.49 1.47
N GLN A 68 8.64 11.81 1.58
CA GLN A 68 8.66 12.55 2.82
C GLN A 68 7.47 13.53 2.82
N PRO A 69 7.07 14.11 3.96
CA PRO A 69 5.90 14.97 4.02
C PRO A 69 5.88 16.01 2.89
N TYR A 70 4.83 15.92 2.07
CA TYR A 70 4.49 16.79 0.93
C TYR A 70 5.32 16.65 -0.35
N ARG A 71 6.28 15.73 -0.45
CA ARG A 71 7.05 15.55 -1.70
C ARG A 71 7.70 14.19 -1.85
N TYR A 72 8.00 13.87 -3.10
CA TYR A 72 8.90 12.80 -3.48
C TYR A 72 10.29 13.33 -3.82
N THR A 73 11.33 12.62 -3.41
CA THR A 73 12.76 12.95 -3.67
C THR A 73 13.52 11.70 -4.09
N ARG A 74 14.72 11.86 -4.66
CA ARG A 74 15.63 10.73 -4.96
C ARG A 74 16.55 10.37 -3.80
N THR A 75 16.68 11.27 -2.82
CA THR A 75 17.47 11.08 -1.59
C THR A 75 16.59 11.24 -0.35
N ALA A 76 16.94 10.52 0.71
CA ALA A 76 16.24 10.56 2.00
C ALA A 76 16.89 11.56 2.96
N ASP A 77 16.86 12.85 2.61
CA ASP A 77 17.52 13.91 3.38
C ASP A 77 16.94 14.08 4.79
N ASP A 78 15.68 13.67 5.00
CA ASP A 78 14.99 13.63 6.30
C ASP A 78 15.35 12.40 7.16
N VAL A 79 16.26 11.53 6.68
CA VAL A 79 16.63 10.27 7.34
C VAL A 79 18.14 10.17 7.51
N ASN A 80 18.87 10.05 6.41
CA ASN A 80 20.32 9.80 6.39
C ASN A 80 21.02 10.32 5.12
N GLY A 81 20.30 11.02 4.23
CA GLY A 81 20.83 11.57 2.98
C GLY A 81 21.16 10.52 1.91
N ALA A 82 20.88 9.24 2.15
CA ALA A 82 21.19 8.19 1.17
C ALA A 82 20.21 8.23 -0.02
N PRO A 83 20.64 7.79 -1.22
CA PRO A 83 19.73 7.60 -2.34
C PRO A 83 18.72 6.50 -2.02
N VAL A 84 17.48 6.68 -2.48
CA VAL A 84 16.43 5.67 -2.36
C VAL A 84 16.78 4.42 -3.16
N ALA A 85 16.42 3.24 -2.64
CA ALA A 85 16.59 2.00 -3.38
C ALA A 85 15.80 2.04 -4.70
N PRO A 86 16.29 1.43 -5.79
CA PRO A 86 15.60 1.45 -7.08
C PRO A 86 14.24 0.74 -7.01
N PHE A 87 13.31 1.13 -7.89
CA PHE A 87 12.05 0.43 -8.08
C PHE A 87 12.30 -0.86 -8.89
N PRO A 88 11.98 -2.06 -8.35
CA PRO A 88 12.12 -3.32 -9.09
C PRO A 88 11.10 -3.45 -10.23
N GLU A 89 11.55 -3.80 -11.44
CA GLU A 89 10.69 -3.95 -12.62
C GLU A 89 9.54 -4.95 -12.41
N TRP A 90 9.81 -6.06 -11.73
CA TRP A 90 8.81 -7.08 -11.44
C TRP A 90 7.66 -6.59 -10.53
N LEU A 91 7.88 -5.54 -9.71
CA LEU A 91 6.77 -4.90 -8.99
C LEU A 91 5.86 -4.13 -9.95
N GLY A 92 6.40 -3.58 -11.03
CA GLY A 92 5.61 -2.96 -12.09
C GLY A 92 4.73 -3.98 -12.81
N GLU A 93 5.27 -5.17 -13.10
CA GLU A 93 4.50 -6.29 -13.65
C GLU A 93 3.39 -6.75 -12.69
N LEU A 94 3.71 -6.90 -11.41
CA LEU A 94 2.73 -7.24 -10.38
C LEU A 94 1.63 -6.18 -10.27
N GLY A 95 1.99 -4.90 -10.36
CA GLY A 95 1.04 -3.79 -10.38
C GLY A 95 0.09 -3.85 -11.57
N ARG A 96 0.58 -4.16 -12.78
CA ARG A 96 -0.26 -4.36 -13.96
C ARG A 96 -1.20 -5.56 -13.79
N ALA A 97 -0.69 -6.68 -13.27
CA ALA A 97 -1.52 -7.85 -12.97
C ALA A 97 -2.62 -7.53 -11.95
N ALA A 98 -2.32 -6.72 -10.93
CA ALA A 98 -3.28 -6.25 -9.94
C ALA A 98 -4.39 -5.39 -10.57
N LEU A 99 -4.04 -4.45 -11.45
CA LEU A 99 -5.03 -3.67 -12.19
C LEU A 99 -5.92 -4.54 -13.07
N ALA A 100 -5.35 -5.55 -13.73
CA ALA A 100 -6.12 -6.47 -14.55
C ALA A 100 -7.13 -7.28 -13.71
N ALA A 101 -6.75 -7.68 -12.50
CA ALA A 101 -7.66 -8.37 -11.57
C ALA A 101 -8.76 -7.45 -11.02
N ALA A 102 -8.44 -6.18 -10.75
CA ALA A 102 -9.39 -5.21 -10.20
C ALA A 102 -10.37 -4.69 -11.25
N TYR A 103 -9.87 -4.30 -12.43
CA TYR A 103 -10.65 -3.58 -13.45
C TYR A 103 -10.89 -4.36 -14.75
N GLY A 104 -10.33 -5.57 -14.88
CA GLY A 104 -10.38 -6.35 -16.12
C GLY A 104 -9.25 -5.99 -17.10
N GLN A 105 -9.12 -6.81 -18.14
CA GLN A 105 -8.02 -6.74 -19.12
C GLN A 105 -8.05 -5.52 -20.04
N GLU A 106 -9.21 -4.85 -20.16
CA GLU A 106 -9.43 -3.73 -21.09
C GLU A 106 -9.27 -2.33 -20.44
N SER A 107 -9.15 -2.28 -19.11
CA SER A 107 -8.83 -1.06 -18.35
C SER A 107 -7.37 -0.65 -18.62
N PRO A 108 -6.92 0.61 -18.36
CA PRO A 108 -5.54 1.14 -18.60
C PRO A 108 -4.32 0.37 -18.04
N VAL A 109 -4.44 -0.92 -17.71
CA VAL A 109 -3.42 -1.88 -17.33
C VAL A 109 -2.12 -1.73 -18.12
N ARG A 110 -2.18 -1.59 -19.45
CA ARG A 110 -0.97 -1.53 -20.29
C ARG A 110 -0.16 -0.25 -20.11
N ALA A 111 -0.82 0.85 -19.75
CA ALA A 111 -0.16 2.15 -19.57
C ALA A 111 0.37 2.33 -18.13
N TYR A 112 -0.06 1.48 -17.18
CA TYR A 112 0.37 1.61 -15.80
C TYR A 112 1.86 1.29 -15.64
N ALA A 113 2.61 2.32 -15.24
CA ALA A 113 4.05 2.26 -15.07
C ALA A 113 4.43 2.82 -13.69
N PRO A 114 4.09 2.10 -12.60
CA PRO A 114 4.45 2.54 -11.27
C PRO A 114 5.98 2.61 -11.16
N ASP A 115 6.45 3.69 -10.55
CA ASP A 115 7.86 4.01 -10.36
C ASP A 115 8.19 4.21 -8.88
N THR A 116 7.21 4.05 -7.98
CA THR A 116 7.42 4.04 -6.54
C THR A 116 6.60 2.97 -5.83
N ALA A 117 7.18 2.42 -4.76
CA ALA A 117 6.48 1.60 -3.79
C ALA A 117 6.72 2.13 -2.39
N LEU A 118 5.63 2.36 -1.63
CA LEU A 118 5.70 2.60 -0.20
C LEU A 118 5.35 1.30 0.52
N ILE A 119 6.31 0.76 1.26
CA ILE A 119 6.14 -0.43 2.08
C ILE A 119 5.92 0.02 3.52
N ASN A 120 4.71 -0.15 4.01
CA ASN A 120 4.31 0.22 5.37
C ASN A 120 4.24 -1.02 6.25
N PHE A 121 4.96 -1.00 7.37
CA PHE A 121 4.85 -1.96 8.46
C PHE A 121 4.04 -1.37 9.61
N TYR A 122 3.05 -2.13 10.07
CA TYR A 122 2.20 -1.83 11.21
C TYR A 122 2.44 -2.90 12.27
N ASP A 123 2.81 -2.47 13.48
CA ASP A 123 2.66 -3.32 14.67
C ASP A 123 1.21 -3.31 15.17
N ASP A 124 0.94 -4.04 16.25
CA ASP A 124 -0.37 -4.24 16.84
C ASP A 124 -1.10 -2.92 17.22
N ALA A 125 -0.34 -1.85 17.52
CA ALA A 125 -0.88 -0.56 17.97
C ALA A 125 -0.84 0.52 16.88
N ALA A 126 -0.16 0.25 15.77
CA ALA A 126 0.01 1.20 14.69
C ALA A 126 -1.31 1.51 14.00
N ARG A 127 -1.49 2.79 13.67
CA ARG A 127 -2.66 3.31 12.96
C ARG A 127 -2.23 4.36 11.94
N MET A 128 -3.07 4.57 10.94
CA MET A 128 -2.89 5.61 9.93
C MET A 128 -4.20 6.36 9.76
N GLY A 129 -4.17 7.66 10.06
CA GLY A 129 -5.34 8.53 9.94
C GLY A 129 -5.79 8.68 8.48
N MET A 130 -7.01 9.18 8.29
CA MET A 130 -7.55 9.48 6.96
C MET A 130 -6.62 10.45 6.22
N HIS A 131 -6.07 10.05 5.08
CA HIS A 131 -5.17 10.85 4.24
C HIS A 131 -5.46 10.59 2.75
N GLN A 132 -4.88 11.39 1.88
CA GLN A 132 -4.92 11.21 0.44
C GLN A 132 -3.50 11.00 -0.06
N ASP A 133 -3.36 10.16 -1.08
CA ASP A 133 -2.14 10.05 -1.87
C ASP A 133 -2.23 11.08 -2.99
N LYS A 134 -1.65 12.26 -2.77
CA LYS A 134 -1.82 13.44 -3.65
C LYS A 134 -0.53 14.15 -4.02
N GLU A 135 0.60 13.62 -3.58
CA GLU A 135 1.93 14.14 -3.90
C GLU A 135 2.40 13.69 -5.30
N GLU A 136 1.70 12.74 -5.94
CA GLU A 136 1.94 12.35 -7.32
C GLU A 136 1.36 13.38 -8.32
N ARG A 137 2.03 13.53 -9.48
CA ARG A 137 1.52 14.26 -10.65
C ARG A 137 0.67 13.37 -11.57
N SER A 138 0.76 12.04 -11.43
CA SER A 138 -0.02 11.09 -12.23
C SER A 138 -1.40 10.83 -11.61
N GLY A 139 -2.41 10.72 -12.47
CA GLY A 139 -3.75 10.25 -12.10
C GLY A 139 -3.90 8.72 -12.12
N ALA A 140 -2.81 7.98 -12.36
CA ALA A 140 -2.83 6.52 -12.42
C ALA A 140 -3.28 5.89 -11.09
N PRO A 141 -3.96 4.73 -11.08
CA PRO A 141 -4.49 4.11 -9.87
C PRO A 141 -3.42 3.80 -8.82
N VAL A 142 -3.86 3.74 -7.57
CA VAL A 142 -3.07 3.21 -6.46
C VAL A 142 -3.37 1.72 -6.30
N VAL A 143 -2.32 0.90 -6.31
CA VAL A 143 -2.40 -0.55 -6.03
C VAL A 143 -1.90 -0.79 -4.61
N SER A 144 -2.70 -1.45 -3.77
CA SER A 144 -2.36 -1.75 -2.38
C SER A 144 -2.47 -3.24 -2.09
N LEU A 145 -1.38 -3.84 -1.61
CA LEU A 145 -1.27 -5.26 -1.30
C LEU A 145 -1.10 -5.45 0.21
N SER A 146 -1.92 -6.31 0.82
CA SER A 146 -1.88 -6.59 2.26
C SER A 146 -1.27 -7.96 2.57
N ILE A 147 -0.35 -8.03 3.54
CA ILE A 147 0.27 -9.29 4.00
C ILE A 147 0.41 -9.24 5.53
N GLY A 148 0.11 -10.35 6.22
CA GLY A 148 0.18 -10.45 7.67
C GLY A 148 -1.17 -10.19 8.35
N ASP A 149 -1.15 -9.49 9.49
CA ASP A 149 -2.36 -9.27 10.27
C ASP A 149 -3.41 -8.47 9.49
N SER A 150 -4.68 -8.89 9.61
CA SER A 150 -5.82 -8.18 9.05
C SER A 150 -5.94 -6.78 9.63
N CYS A 151 -6.55 -5.87 8.89
CA CYS A 151 -6.86 -4.52 9.38
C CYS A 151 -8.25 -4.07 8.98
N VAL A 152 -8.78 -3.11 9.73
CA VAL A 152 -9.86 -2.26 9.24
C VAL A 152 -9.23 -1.21 8.33
N PHE A 153 -9.54 -1.27 7.04
CA PHE A 153 -9.22 -0.24 6.07
C PHE A 153 -10.45 0.64 5.86
N ARG A 154 -10.31 1.93 6.17
CA ARG A 154 -11.38 2.91 6.01
C ARG A 154 -11.21 3.62 4.68
N PHE A 155 -12.16 3.44 3.78
CA PHE A 155 -12.17 4.08 2.47
C PHE A 155 -13.26 5.15 2.39
N GLY A 156 -12.86 6.41 2.21
CA GLY A 156 -13.74 7.58 2.24
C GLY A 156 -14.10 8.12 0.87
N ASN A 157 -14.33 9.42 0.82
CA ASN A 157 -14.67 10.20 -0.37
C ASN A 157 -13.51 11.15 -0.75
N THR A 158 -13.65 11.91 -1.83
CA THR A 158 -12.63 12.87 -2.31
C THR A 158 -12.77 14.28 -1.70
N GLU A 159 -13.86 14.55 -0.97
CA GLU A 159 -14.20 15.89 -0.46
C GLU A 159 -13.52 16.20 0.88
N GLY A 160 -13.39 15.20 1.75
CA GLY A 160 -12.80 15.41 3.07
C GLY A 160 -12.58 14.14 3.89
N ARG A 161 -12.02 14.32 5.09
CA ARG A 161 -11.69 13.24 6.03
C ARG A 161 -12.92 12.65 6.75
N GLY A 162 -14.09 13.26 6.57
CA GLY A 162 -15.35 12.90 7.22
C GLY A 162 -16.09 11.77 6.50
N ARG A 163 -17.32 11.51 6.95
CA ARG A 163 -18.25 10.61 6.26
C ARG A 163 -18.73 11.21 4.93
N PRO A 164 -19.20 10.40 3.96
CA PRO A 164 -19.30 8.93 4.03
C PRO A 164 -17.94 8.23 3.87
N TYR A 165 -17.81 7.10 4.55
CA TYR A 165 -16.72 6.13 4.36
C TYR A 165 -17.26 4.71 4.55
N THR A 166 -16.60 3.75 3.91
CA THR A 166 -16.83 2.32 4.05
C THR A 166 -15.62 1.70 4.74
N ASP A 167 -15.85 0.96 5.81
CA ASP A 167 -14.81 0.15 6.44
C ASP A 167 -14.78 -1.23 5.78
N VAL A 168 -13.61 -1.63 5.30
CA VAL A 168 -13.34 -2.89 4.62
C VAL A 168 -12.31 -3.65 5.44
N GLU A 169 -12.57 -4.91 5.76
CA GLU A 169 -11.55 -5.77 6.37
C GLU A 169 -10.59 -6.27 5.27
N LEU A 170 -9.33 -5.85 5.35
CA LEU A 170 -8.27 -6.37 4.49
C LEU A 170 -7.48 -7.42 5.26
N ALA A 171 -7.47 -8.63 4.74
CA ALA A 171 -6.71 -9.75 5.29
C ALA A 171 -5.42 -10.00 4.50
N SER A 172 -4.58 -10.91 5.00
CA SER A 172 -3.38 -11.34 4.29
C SER A 172 -3.71 -11.87 2.90
N GLY A 173 -3.00 -11.37 1.89
CA GLY A 173 -3.17 -11.72 0.49
C GLY A 173 -4.14 -10.84 -0.29
N ASP A 174 -4.85 -9.93 0.38
CA ASP A 174 -5.82 -9.06 -0.27
C ASP A 174 -5.16 -7.98 -1.12
N LEU A 175 -5.79 -7.73 -2.27
CA LEU A 175 -5.53 -6.61 -3.15
C LEU A 175 -6.64 -5.57 -2.99
N PHE A 176 -6.26 -4.30 -2.90
CA PHE A 176 -7.18 -3.18 -3.00
C PHE A 176 -6.63 -2.18 -4.02
N VAL A 177 -7.44 -1.79 -4.99
CA VAL A 177 -7.06 -0.82 -6.03
C VAL A 177 -8.04 0.33 -6.02
N PHE A 178 -7.55 1.56 -6.05
CA PHE A 178 -8.40 2.74 -6.22
C PHE A 178 -7.82 3.73 -7.23
N GLY A 179 -8.65 4.14 -8.17
CA GLY A 179 -8.30 4.98 -9.31
C GLY A 179 -9.53 5.68 -9.86
N GLY A 180 -9.38 6.37 -11.01
CA GLY A 180 -10.50 7.09 -11.63
C GLY A 180 -11.17 8.06 -10.65
N PRO A 181 -12.51 8.00 -10.46
CA PRO A 181 -13.23 8.86 -9.51
C PRO A 181 -12.71 8.76 -8.07
N SER A 182 -12.15 7.61 -7.71
CA SER A 182 -11.67 7.30 -6.36
C SER A 182 -10.16 7.51 -6.17
N ARG A 183 -9.42 7.96 -7.21
CA ARG A 183 -7.95 8.08 -7.17
C ARG A 183 -7.44 8.92 -5.99
N PHE A 184 -8.17 9.97 -5.65
CA PHE A 184 -7.81 10.88 -4.55
C PHE A 184 -8.77 10.73 -3.36
N ALA A 185 -9.36 9.56 -3.15
CA ALA A 185 -10.21 9.34 -1.98
C ALA A 185 -9.38 9.37 -0.69
N PHE A 186 -9.93 10.01 0.35
CA PHE A 186 -9.37 9.92 1.69
C PHE A 186 -9.49 8.48 2.19
N HIS A 187 -8.42 7.93 2.75
CA HIS A 187 -8.41 6.57 3.29
C HIS A 187 -7.45 6.43 4.46
N GLY A 188 -7.57 5.35 5.22
CA GLY A 188 -6.70 5.12 6.38
C GLY A 188 -6.84 3.73 6.97
N VAL A 189 -6.04 3.46 8.00
CA VAL A 189 -6.02 2.20 8.74
C VAL A 189 -6.26 2.53 10.22
N PRO A 190 -7.53 2.62 10.67
CA PRO A 190 -7.83 2.92 12.07
C PRO A 190 -7.43 1.81 13.05
N ARG A 191 -7.32 0.55 12.61
CA ARG A 191 -7.08 -0.60 13.49
C ARG A 191 -6.41 -1.77 12.77
N ILE A 192 -5.46 -2.40 13.45
CA ILE A 192 -4.91 -3.73 13.14
C ILE A 192 -5.62 -4.78 14.00
N HIS A 193 -5.75 -6.01 13.50
CA HIS A 193 -6.26 -7.18 14.21
C HIS A 193 -5.10 -8.15 14.47
N PRO A 194 -4.39 -8.05 15.62
CA PRO A 194 -3.21 -8.86 15.88
C PRO A 194 -3.50 -10.36 15.91
N GLY A 195 -2.51 -11.16 15.51
CA GLY A 195 -2.58 -12.62 15.59
C GLY A 195 -3.49 -13.25 14.54
N THR A 196 -3.79 -12.53 13.46
CA THR A 196 -4.58 -13.04 12.33
C THR A 196 -3.71 -13.45 11.14
N ALA A 197 -2.42 -13.09 11.15
CA ALA A 197 -1.43 -13.56 10.19
C ALA A 197 -1.23 -15.08 10.24
N GLY A 198 -1.30 -15.74 9.08
CA GLY A 198 -0.90 -17.14 8.95
C GLY A 198 0.63 -17.29 8.93
N PRO A 199 1.22 -18.30 9.60
CA PRO A 199 2.67 -18.50 9.63
C PRO A 199 3.24 -18.81 8.23
N ALA A 200 2.41 -19.33 7.33
CA ALA A 200 2.76 -19.65 5.95
C ALA A 200 3.24 -18.44 5.13
N THR A 201 2.93 -17.21 5.53
CA THR A 201 3.38 -15.98 4.86
C THR A 201 4.82 -15.61 5.19
N GLY A 202 5.42 -16.22 6.23
CA GLY A 202 6.73 -15.85 6.75
C GLY A 202 6.72 -14.62 7.67
N MET A 203 5.56 -14.03 7.95
CA MET A 203 5.39 -12.98 8.97
C MET A 203 5.39 -13.60 10.38
N SER A 204 6.13 -12.98 11.31
CA SER A 204 6.12 -13.37 12.73
C SER A 204 5.14 -12.56 13.58
N GLY A 205 4.51 -11.54 12.98
CA GLY A 205 3.55 -10.63 13.61
C GLY A 205 3.46 -9.30 12.86
N GLY A 206 2.36 -8.57 13.06
CA GLY A 206 2.10 -7.29 12.41
C GLY A 206 1.63 -7.43 10.97
N ARG A 207 1.50 -6.28 10.30
CA ARG A 207 0.98 -6.16 8.94
C ARG A 207 1.96 -5.42 8.04
N LEU A 208 2.20 -5.95 6.87
CA LEU A 208 2.83 -5.27 5.74
C LEU A 208 1.78 -4.80 4.75
N ASN A 209 2.05 -3.63 4.16
CA ASN A 209 1.27 -3.07 3.08
C ASN A 209 2.21 -2.50 2.04
N LEU A 210 2.17 -3.04 0.82
CA LEU A 210 2.91 -2.49 -0.30
C LEU A 210 1.95 -1.67 -1.15
N THR A 211 2.23 -0.38 -1.28
CA THR A 211 1.44 0.52 -2.11
C THR A 211 2.27 0.96 -3.32
N LEU A 212 1.87 0.53 -4.51
CA LEU A 212 2.49 0.89 -5.78
C LEU A 212 1.79 2.09 -6.38
N ARG A 213 2.60 3.06 -6.84
CA ARG A 213 2.10 4.32 -7.39
C ARG A 213 2.98 4.75 -8.57
N GLU A 214 2.38 5.52 -9.45
CA GLU A 214 3.08 6.23 -10.51
C GLU A 214 3.18 7.70 -10.09
N THR A 215 4.39 8.22 -9.93
CA THR A 215 4.59 9.59 -9.45
C THR A 215 4.36 10.63 -10.54
N GLY A 216 4.59 10.29 -11.82
CA GLY A 216 4.56 11.25 -12.93
C GLY A 216 5.68 12.31 -12.87
N LEU A 217 6.76 12.05 -12.12
CA LEU A 217 7.89 12.97 -11.96
C LEU A 217 9.02 12.75 -12.99
N GLY A 218 8.87 11.76 -13.88
CA GLY A 218 9.86 11.39 -14.89
C GLY A 218 11.02 10.57 -14.31
N VAL A 219 11.86 9.99 -15.18
CA VAL A 219 13.18 9.47 -14.78
C VAL A 219 14.25 10.54 -14.91
#